data_AF-A0A2H0N328-F1
#
_entry.id   AF-A0A2H0N328-F1
#
_cell.length_a   1.000
_cell.length_b   1.000
_cell.length_c   1.000
_cell.angle_alpha   90.00
_cell.angle_beta   90.00
_cell.angle_gamma   90.00
#
_symmetry.space_group_name_H-M   'P 1'
#
loop_
_entity.id
_entity.type
_entity.pdbx_description
1 polymer ?
#
loop_
_entity_poly.entity_id
_entity_poly.type
_entity_poly.pdbx_seq_one_letter_code
_entity_poly.pdbx_strand_id
1 'polypeptide(L)'
;MENEKWPRYFKDNLVLGNLKSEVVLVTLWTPVKKIIEKIDKNLFCLAGQLYSKDGINYIIRNFLSHPTIYHLVVCGQDLSGSGRALVDFFKKGIDQDYNIIDNSFASIHKEIPKESLEILRQNVKIMDLIGIREPKKITEALKACQSIRKPFATAQIFPDHKEEKISIFPSEQSVFKIKDEYIGPAWLRLLKIILKFGIINKSRYGNEVRELFNIVAVITDENPLKPKIFPFFQVDKKDIEKYQKNIMKGGKGDEIYTYGERLWGYKGINQIEEVILPYLKKDQNDRAALGITFDMT
;
A
#
# COMPACT_ATOMS: atom_id res chain seq x y z
N MET A 1 3.79 -12.02 32.86
CA MET A 1 2.49 -11.91 32.17
C MET A 1 2.62 -10.85 31.08
N GLU A 2 3.41 -11.13 30.02
CA GLU A 2 3.95 -10.08 29.14
C GLU A 2 3.79 -10.41 27.65
N ASN A 3 2.74 -11.15 27.29
CA ASN A 3 2.41 -11.54 25.91
C ASN A 3 1.05 -11.01 25.40
N GLU A 4 0.33 -10.17 26.16
CA GLU A 4 -1.09 -9.91 25.87
C GLU A 4 -1.39 -8.86 24.78
N LYS A 5 -0.39 -8.18 24.19
CA LYS A 5 -0.64 -7.14 23.17
C LYS A 5 0.20 -7.24 21.90
N TRP A 6 0.59 -8.44 21.50
CA TRP A 6 1.19 -8.67 20.19
C TRP A 6 0.15 -9.22 19.19
N PRO A 7 0.14 -8.76 17.92
CA PRO A 7 0.89 -7.65 17.35
C PRO A 7 0.43 -6.29 17.89
N ARG A 8 1.35 -5.34 17.99
CA ARG A 8 1.09 -4.00 18.53
C ARG A 8 0.40 -3.08 17.51
N TYR A 9 0.76 -3.21 16.23
CA TYR A 9 0.24 -2.35 15.16
C TYR A 9 -0.69 -3.13 14.22
N PHE A 10 -1.78 -2.47 13.82
CA PHE A 10 -2.77 -2.97 12.84
C PHE A 10 -3.42 -4.31 13.18
N LYS A 11 -3.55 -4.66 14.47
CA LYS A 11 -4.12 -5.94 14.93
C LYS A 11 -5.44 -6.30 14.23
N ASP A 12 -6.33 -5.34 14.04
CA ASP A 12 -7.65 -5.56 13.44
C ASP A 12 -7.62 -5.89 11.93
N ASN A 13 -6.50 -5.56 11.26
CA ASN A 13 -6.28 -5.82 9.83
C ASN A 13 -5.38 -7.04 9.57
N LEU A 14 -4.95 -7.74 10.63
CA LEU A 14 -4.03 -8.87 10.55
C LEU A 14 -4.74 -10.17 10.92
N VAL A 15 -4.28 -11.28 10.37
CA VAL A 15 -4.79 -12.62 10.67
C VAL A 15 -3.78 -13.35 11.54
N LEU A 16 -4.21 -13.73 12.74
CA LEU A 16 -3.42 -14.57 13.65
C LEU A 16 -3.55 -16.05 13.27
N GLY A 17 -2.42 -16.74 13.27
CA GLY A 17 -2.31 -18.19 13.14
C GLY A 17 -1.83 -18.83 14.44
N ASN A 18 -0.88 -19.75 14.36
CA ASN A 18 -0.23 -20.35 15.52
C ASN A 18 0.85 -19.41 16.08
N LEU A 19 0.61 -18.81 17.25
CA LEU A 19 1.55 -17.89 17.90
C LEU A 19 2.90 -18.51 18.27
N LYS A 20 3.05 -19.84 18.24
CA LYS A 20 4.34 -20.52 18.41
C LYS A 20 5.13 -20.65 17.11
N SER A 21 4.53 -20.35 15.96
CA SER A 21 5.21 -20.39 14.67
C SER A 21 6.16 -19.19 14.54
N GLU A 22 7.32 -19.41 13.95
CA GLU A 22 8.35 -18.39 13.73
C GLU A 22 8.18 -17.69 12.37
N VAL A 23 7.09 -17.97 11.65
CA VAL A 23 6.89 -17.58 10.26
C VAL A 23 5.78 -16.55 10.14
N VAL A 24 6.06 -15.46 9.42
CA VAL A 24 5.08 -14.43 9.05
C VAL A 24 4.85 -14.44 7.54
N LEU A 25 3.59 -14.28 7.14
CA LEU A 25 3.16 -14.23 5.75
C LEU A 25 2.70 -12.81 5.37
N VAL A 26 3.36 -12.20 4.37
CA VAL A 26 2.96 -10.92 3.78
C VAL A 26 2.42 -11.16 2.38
N THR A 27 1.20 -10.69 2.11
CA THR A 27 0.44 -10.95 0.88
C THR A 27 0.32 -9.74 -0.06
N LEU A 28 1.03 -8.66 0.28
CA LEU A 28 1.08 -7.42 -0.50
C LEU A 28 -0.32 -6.90 -0.87
N TRP A 29 -0.58 -6.60 -2.14
CA TRP A 29 -1.88 -6.15 -2.63
C TRP A 29 -2.89 -7.28 -2.86
N THR A 30 -2.46 -8.54 -2.76
CA THR A 30 -3.39 -9.66 -2.89
C THR A 30 -4.14 -9.85 -1.58
N PRO A 31 -5.49 -9.92 -1.59
CA PRO A 31 -6.27 -10.06 -0.36
C PRO A 31 -5.81 -11.25 0.48
N VAL A 32 -5.42 -11.00 1.74
CA VAL A 32 -4.85 -12.05 2.62
C VAL A 32 -5.79 -13.23 2.75
N LYS A 33 -7.10 -12.97 2.87
CA LYS A 33 -8.16 -13.98 2.96
C LYS A 33 -8.16 -14.95 1.75
N LYS A 34 -7.91 -14.46 0.54
CA LYS A 34 -7.83 -15.30 -0.67
C LYS A 34 -6.62 -16.24 -0.65
N ILE A 35 -5.49 -15.77 -0.11
CA ILE A 35 -4.26 -16.56 -0.04
C ILE A 35 -4.39 -17.64 1.05
N ILE A 36 -4.84 -17.26 2.24
CA ILE A 36 -4.83 -18.16 3.40
C ILE A 36 -5.98 -19.17 3.42
N GLU A 37 -7.02 -19.00 2.59
CA GLU A 37 -8.19 -19.89 2.53
C GLU A 37 -7.79 -21.37 2.39
N LYS A 38 -6.72 -21.64 1.64
CA LYS A 38 -6.21 -22.99 1.35
C LYS A 38 -4.88 -23.30 2.06
N ILE A 39 -4.52 -22.53 3.08
CA ILE A 39 -3.27 -22.67 3.83
C ILE A 39 -3.58 -22.97 5.29
N ASP A 40 -2.93 -23.98 5.86
CA ASP A 40 -3.05 -24.28 7.29
C ASP A 40 -2.49 -23.12 8.12
N LYS A 41 -3.34 -22.55 8.99
CA LYS A 41 -2.99 -21.45 9.89
C LYS A 41 -1.92 -21.81 10.91
N ASN A 42 -1.63 -23.10 11.12
CA ASN A 42 -0.53 -23.53 11.98
C ASN A 42 0.86 -23.23 11.40
N LEU A 43 0.95 -22.95 10.10
CA LEU A 43 2.21 -22.72 9.39
C LEU A 43 2.75 -21.29 9.52
N PHE A 44 1.99 -20.37 10.11
CA PHE A 44 2.42 -18.98 10.33
C PHE A 44 1.83 -18.46 11.65
N CYS A 45 2.48 -17.48 12.28
CA CYS A 45 1.95 -16.80 13.45
C CYS A 45 1.10 -15.59 13.09
N LEU A 46 1.45 -14.91 12.00
CA LEU A 46 0.80 -13.69 11.54
C LEU A 46 0.75 -13.66 10.02
N ALA A 47 -0.39 -13.27 9.46
CA ALA A 47 -0.55 -12.99 8.04
C ALA A 47 -1.18 -11.61 7.82
N GLY A 48 -0.72 -10.87 6.82
CA GLY A 48 -1.21 -9.52 6.54
C GLY A 48 -0.93 -9.03 5.13
N GLN A 49 -1.53 -7.91 4.78
CA GLN A 49 -1.28 -7.18 3.54
C GLN A 49 -0.31 -6.04 3.79
N LEU A 50 0.50 -5.71 2.78
CA LEU A 50 1.44 -4.57 2.82
C LEU A 50 1.24 -3.70 1.58
N TYR A 51 0.51 -2.61 1.76
CA TYR A 51 0.14 -1.72 0.65
C TYR A 51 1.15 -0.61 0.38
N SER A 52 1.78 -0.05 1.41
CA SER A 52 2.71 1.08 1.28
C SER A 52 4.11 0.70 1.78
N LYS A 53 5.11 1.44 1.30
CA LYS A 53 6.49 1.32 1.79
C LYS A 53 6.60 1.72 3.27
N ASP A 54 5.79 2.68 3.71
CA ASP A 54 5.74 3.08 5.12
C ASP A 54 5.23 1.94 6.03
N GLY A 55 4.37 1.06 5.52
CA GLY A 55 3.92 -0.14 6.24
C GLY A 55 5.07 -1.03 6.75
N ILE A 56 6.24 -0.98 6.11
CA ILE A 56 7.45 -1.70 6.52
C ILE A 56 7.87 -1.33 7.95
N ASN A 57 7.71 -0.06 8.33
CA ASN A 57 8.05 0.42 9.68
C ASN A 57 7.28 -0.33 10.77
N TYR A 58 6.00 -0.60 10.53
CA TYR A 58 5.13 -1.27 11.48
C TYR A 58 5.37 -2.79 11.51
N ILE A 59 5.77 -3.39 10.38
CA ILE A 59 6.25 -4.78 10.35
C ILE A 59 7.51 -4.92 11.21
N ILE A 60 8.52 -4.07 11.00
CA ILE A 60 9.77 -4.06 11.76
C ILE A 60 9.49 -3.92 13.26
N ARG A 61 8.63 -2.98 13.66
CA ARG A 61 8.27 -2.76 15.06
C ARG A 61 7.55 -3.96 15.67
N ASN A 62 6.62 -4.59 14.94
CA ASN A 62 5.97 -5.82 15.38
C ASN A 62 7.00 -6.95 15.57
N PHE A 63 8.01 -7.07 14.70
CA PHE A 63 9.02 -8.12 14.78
C PHE A 63 9.99 -7.89 15.94
N LEU A 64 10.46 -6.66 16.14
CA LEU A 64 11.34 -6.31 17.26
C LEU A 64 10.65 -6.46 18.61
N SER A 65 9.34 -6.27 18.67
CA SER A 65 8.54 -6.53 19.89
C SER A 65 8.26 -8.02 20.13
N HIS A 66 8.54 -8.89 19.16
CA HIS A 66 8.35 -10.34 19.25
C HIS A 66 9.49 -11.08 18.55
N PRO A 67 10.70 -11.10 19.15
CA PRO A 67 11.94 -11.60 18.55
C PRO A 67 12.02 -13.15 18.47
N THR A 68 10.90 -13.79 18.19
CA THR A 68 10.71 -15.22 17.88
C THR A 68 10.39 -15.44 16.40
N ILE A 69 10.16 -14.36 15.64
CA ILE A 69 9.91 -14.43 14.20
C ILE A 69 11.24 -14.54 13.49
N TYR A 70 11.50 -15.69 12.87
CA TYR A 70 12.74 -15.96 12.13
C TYR A 70 12.55 -15.95 10.62
N HIS A 71 11.31 -16.04 10.15
CA HIS A 71 11.02 -16.23 8.75
C HIS A 71 9.91 -15.31 8.27
N LEU A 72 10.16 -14.66 7.14
CA LEU A 72 9.21 -13.77 6.48
C LEU A 72 8.99 -14.25 5.05
N VAL A 73 7.79 -14.73 4.73
CA VAL A 73 7.40 -15.11 3.38
C VAL A 73 6.61 -13.96 2.76
N VAL A 74 7.09 -13.42 1.64
CA VAL A 74 6.44 -12.31 0.93
C VAL A 74 5.90 -12.80 -0.41
N CYS A 75 4.59 -12.75 -0.61
CA CYS A 75 3.92 -13.21 -1.81
C CYS A 75 2.81 -12.25 -2.28
N GLY A 76 2.15 -12.58 -3.39
CA GLY A 76 1.12 -11.74 -3.99
C GLY A 76 1.68 -10.61 -4.85
N GLN A 77 0.79 -9.77 -5.40
CA GLN A 77 1.21 -8.67 -6.29
C GLN A 77 1.77 -7.47 -5.55
N ASP A 78 2.86 -6.95 -6.11
CA ASP A 78 3.49 -5.72 -5.64
C ASP A 78 3.12 -4.53 -6.55
N LEU A 79 2.00 -3.87 -6.24
CA LEU A 79 1.51 -2.75 -7.06
C LEU A 79 2.21 -1.43 -6.73
N SER A 80 2.74 -1.28 -5.51
CA SER A 80 3.38 -0.04 -5.01
C SER A 80 4.89 -0.16 -4.79
N GLY A 81 5.48 -1.33 -5.06
CA GLY A 81 6.90 -1.59 -4.79
C GLY A 81 7.21 -1.76 -3.30
N SER A 82 6.19 -1.95 -2.45
CA SER A 82 6.33 -2.15 -1.01
C SER A 82 6.97 -3.49 -0.68
N GLY A 83 6.64 -4.54 -1.44
CA GLY A 83 7.23 -5.87 -1.28
C GLY A 83 8.70 -5.86 -1.63
N ARG A 84 9.06 -5.23 -2.76
CA ARG A 84 10.44 -5.06 -3.16
C ARG A 84 11.25 -4.24 -2.15
N ALA A 85 10.68 -3.15 -1.66
CA ALA A 85 11.31 -2.35 -0.60
C ALA A 85 11.54 -3.15 0.69
N LEU A 86 10.58 -3.99 1.10
CA LEU A 86 10.75 -4.88 2.25
C LEU A 86 11.89 -5.88 2.02
N VAL A 87 11.98 -6.47 0.82
CA VAL A 87 13.07 -7.38 0.44
C VAL A 87 14.42 -6.69 0.45
N ASP A 88 14.51 -5.49 -0.12
CA ASP A 88 15.75 -4.69 -0.13
C ASP A 88 16.15 -4.25 1.29
N PHE A 89 15.19 -3.93 2.17
CA PHE A 89 15.49 -3.68 3.59
C PHE A 89 16.15 -4.88 4.27
N PHE A 90 15.68 -6.11 4.03
CA PHE A 90 16.28 -7.31 4.65
C PHE A 90 17.62 -7.69 4.00
N LYS A 91 17.80 -7.45 2.69
CA LYS A 91 19.04 -7.82 1.98
C LYS A 91 20.15 -6.78 2.08
N LYS A 92 19.82 -5.50 1.95
CA LYS A 92 20.78 -4.40 1.75
C LYS A 92 20.86 -3.46 2.94
N GLY A 93 19.74 -3.19 3.58
CA GLY A 93 19.66 -2.39 4.80
C GLY A 93 19.31 -0.95 4.49
N ILE A 94 19.80 -0.04 5.33
CA ILE A 94 19.52 1.39 5.23
C ILE A 94 20.81 2.21 5.10
N ASP A 95 20.71 3.38 4.50
CA ASP A 95 21.79 4.35 4.41
C ASP A 95 21.95 5.19 5.70
N GLN A 96 22.75 6.27 5.62
CA GLN A 96 22.96 7.17 6.75
C GLN A 96 21.68 7.90 7.17
N ASP A 97 20.81 8.21 6.21
CA ASP A 97 19.58 8.99 6.34
C ASP A 97 18.33 8.15 6.61
N TYR A 98 18.50 6.85 6.86
CA TYR A 98 17.44 5.85 7.08
C TYR A 98 16.63 5.48 5.83
N ASN A 99 17.12 5.79 4.62
CA ASN A 99 16.50 5.27 3.40
C ASN A 99 16.93 3.84 3.14
N ILE A 100 16.01 3.02 2.64
CA ILE A 100 16.32 1.65 2.19
C ILE A 100 17.19 1.74 0.94
N ILE A 101 18.34 1.08 0.98
CA ILE A 101 19.34 1.12 -0.10
C ILE A 101 18.75 0.57 -1.41
N ASP A 102 19.06 1.24 -2.52
CA ASP A 102 18.54 0.96 -3.87
C ASP A 102 17.00 1.00 -3.99
N ASN A 103 16.33 1.77 -3.14
CA ASN A 103 14.88 1.94 -3.21
C ASN A 103 14.47 3.41 -3.15
N SER A 104 13.62 3.83 -4.10
CA SER A 104 13.09 5.19 -4.11
C SER A 104 11.94 5.34 -3.13
N PHE A 105 11.92 6.43 -2.36
CA PHE A 105 10.79 6.77 -1.47
C PHE A 105 10.46 5.70 -0.42
N ALA A 106 11.48 5.06 0.16
CA ALA A 106 11.32 4.06 1.20
C ALA A 106 12.29 4.36 2.36
N SER A 107 11.75 4.76 3.52
CA SER A 107 12.56 5.15 4.68
C SER A 107 12.07 4.47 5.96
N ILE A 108 13.00 4.19 6.86
CA ILE A 108 12.73 3.61 8.16
C ILE A 108 12.61 4.71 9.24
N HIS A 109 11.68 4.53 10.17
CA HIS A 109 11.46 5.43 11.31
C HIS A 109 12.73 5.58 12.15
N LYS A 110 13.20 6.82 12.32
CA LYS A 110 14.45 7.16 13.02
C LYS A 110 14.44 6.81 14.51
N GLU A 111 13.25 6.64 15.08
CA GLU A 111 13.08 6.18 16.47
C GLU A 111 13.54 4.73 16.69
N ILE A 112 13.73 3.96 15.62
CA ILE A 112 14.30 2.61 15.70
C ILE A 112 15.82 2.71 15.55
N PRO A 113 16.63 2.32 16.56
CA PRO A 113 18.08 2.35 16.47
C PRO A 113 18.60 1.45 15.33
N LYS A 114 19.68 1.88 14.65
CA LYS A 114 20.31 1.10 13.57
C LYS A 114 20.76 -0.29 14.04
N GLU A 115 21.24 -0.41 15.28
CA GLU A 115 21.62 -1.69 15.88
C GLU A 115 20.45 -2.67 15.94
N SER A 116 19.27 -2.22 16.36
CA SER A 116 18.05 -3.04 16.37
C SER A 116 17.66 -3.49 14.96
N LEU A 117 17.81 -2.62 13.95
CA LEU A 117 17.55 -2.96 12.55
C LEU A 117 18.52 -4.04 12.04
N GLU A 118 19.79 -3.97 12.40
CA GLU A 118 20.79 -4.96 12.02
C GLU A 118 20.60 -6.30 12.74
N ILE A 119 20.27 -6.29 14.03
CA ILE A 119 19.90 -7.50 14.77
C ILE A 119 18.73 -8.19 14.07
N LEU A 120 17.70 -7.44 13.67
CA LEU A 120 16.56 -7.98 12.95
C LEU A 120 16.98 -8.57 11.59
N ARG A 121 17.76 -7.82 10.80
CA ARG A 121 18.23 -8.24 9.46
C ARG A 121 19.07 -9.51 9.50
N GLN A 122 19.92 -9.68 10.52
CA GLN A 122 20.79 -10.86 10.65
C GLN A 122 20.03 -12.12 11.05
N ASN A 123 18.93 -11.98 11.79
CA ASN A 123 18.19 -13.13 12.35
C ASN A 123 16.98 -13.54 11.50
N VAL A 124 16.33 -12.60 10.81
CA VAL A 124 15.12 -12.89 10.03
C VAL A 124 15.47 -13.19 8.57
N LYS A 125 15.12 -14.39 8.12
CA LYS A 125 15.30 -14.83 6.74
C LYS A 125 14.04 -14.50 5.92
N ILE A 126 14.24 -13.75 4.85
CA ILE A 126 13.17 -13.44 3.92
C ILE A 126 13.12 -14.43 2.75
N MET A 127 11.92 -14.92 2.43
CA MET A 127 11.61 -15.69 1.24
C MET A 127 10.81 -14.84 0.26
N ASP A 128 11.42 -14.53 -0.87
CA ASP A 128 10.86 -13.66 -1.91
C ASP A 128 10.05 -14.52 -2.90
N LEU A 129 8.72 -14.44 -2.76
CA LEU A 129 7.73 -15.06 -3.65
C LEU A 129 6.83 -13.99 -4.28
N ILE A 130 7.35 -12.77 -4.48
CA ILE A 130 6.59 -11.67 -5.07
C ILE A 130 6.06 -12.09 -6.44
N GLY A 131 4.78 -11.80 -6.70
CA GLY A 131 4.05 -12.24 -7.89
C GLY A 131 3.44 -13.64 -7.80
N ILE A 132 3.86 -14.48 -6.85
CA ILE A 132 3.29 -15.82 -6.65
C ILE A 132 2.01 -15.71 -5.81
N ARG A 133 0.92 -16.26 -6.34
CA ARG A 133 -0.40 -16.33 -5.67
C ARG A 133 -0.87 -17.76 -5.39
N GLU A 134 -0.14 -18.75 -5.91
CA GLU A 134 -0.54 -20.17 -5.85
C GLU A 134 -0.39 -20.72 -4.42
N PRO A 135 -1.47 -21.17 -3.76
CA PRO A 135 -1.40 -21.63 -2.37
C PRO A 135 -0.46 -22.80 -2.13
N LYS A 136 -0.28 -23.69 -3.12
CA LYS A 136 0.64 -24.84 -3.01
C LYS A 136 2.09 -24.40 -2.80
N LYS A 137 2.59 -23.52 -3.69
CA LYS A 137 3.96 -22.97 -3.59
C LYS A 137 4.17 -22.19 -2.31
N ILE A 138 3.18 -21.39 -1.90
CA ILE A 138 3.25 -20.63 -0.65
C ILE A 138 3.27 -21.60 0.55
N THR A 139 2.50 -22.68 0.51
CA THR A 139 2.50 -23.70 1.57
C THR A 139 3.85 -24.42 1.68
N GLU A 140 4.47 -24.78 0.55
CA GLU A 140 5.80 -25.40 0.51
C GLU A 140 6.85 -24.47 1.15
N ALA A 141 6.82 -23.19 0.79
CA ALA A 141 7.66 -22.16 1.37
C ALA A 141 7.48 -22.00 2.89
N LEU A 142 6.23 -21.96 3.36
CA LEU A 142 5.93 -21.88 4.79
C LEU A 142 6.42 -23.14 5.53
N LYS A 143 6.24 -24.32 4.96
CA LYS A 143 6.72 -25.59 5.53
C LYS A 143 8.24 -25.64 5.63
N ALA A 144 8.96 -25.13 4.64
CA ALA A 144 10.42 -25.04 4.65
C ALA A 144 10.97 -24.09 5.74
N CYS A 145 10.12 -23.21 6.29
CA CYS A 145 10.46 -22.23 7.31
C CYS A 145 10.10 -22.68 8.74
N GLN A 146 9.64 -23.92 8.94
CA GLN A 146 9.25 -24.38 10.28
C GLN A 146 10.50 -24.79 11.08
N SER A 147 10.94 -23.90 11.97
CA SER A 147 11.80 -24.25 13.09
C SER A 147 11.18 -23.79 14.40
N ILE A 148 11.61 -24.38 15.52
CA ILE A 148 11.31 -23.86 16.85
C ILE A 148 12.65 -23.53 17.49
N ARG A 149 12.87 -22.25 17.77
CA ARG A 149 14.07 -21.67 18.35
C ARG A 149 13.69 -20.80 19.53
N LYS A 150 14.70 -20.46 20.32
CA LYS A 150 14.57 -19.47 21.39
C LYS A 150 14.58 -18.06 20.77
N PRO A 151 14.04 -17.04 21.44
CA PRO A 151 14.13 -15.67 20.94
C PRO A 151 15.58 -15.24 20.65
N PHE A 152 15.82 -14.52 19.54
CA PHE A 152 17.17 -14.05 19.17
C PHE A 152 17.60 -12.77 19.88
N ALA A 153 16.66 -12.07 20.53
CA ALA A 153 16.91 -10.84 21.27
C ALA A 153 15.87 -10.68 22.39
N THR A 154 16.08 -9.70 23.27
CA THR A 154 15.03 -9.20 24.16
C THR A 154 14.00 -8.41 23.34
N ALA A 155 12.73 -8.46 23.74
CA ALA A 155 11.68 -7.71 23.05
C ALA A 155 11.94 -6.19 23.19
N GLN A 156 11.87 -5.48 22.08
CA GLN A 156 12.15 -4.04 22.01
C GLN A 156 10.90 -3.28 21.55
N ILE A 157 10.61 -2.16 22.23
CA ILE A 157 9.51 -1.26 21.92
C ILE A 157 10.08 0.14 21.80
N PHE A 158 9.71 0.85 20.73
CA PHE A 158 10.18 2.20 20.44
C PHE A 158 9.02 3.19 20.50
N PRO A 159 9.29 4.48 20.74
CA PRO A 159 8.29 5.53 20.60
C PRO A 159 7.62 5.48 19.23
N ASP A 160 6.31 5.74 19.20
CA ASP A 160 5.57 5.87 17.95
C ASP A 160 6.12 7.05 17.15
N HIS A 161 6.08 6.94 15.82
CA HIS A 161 6.53 8.01 14.95
C HIS A 161 5.65 9.24 15.18
N LYS A 162 6.27 10.38 15.50
CA LYS A 162 5.52 11.59 15.83
C LYS A 162 5.02 12.24 14.55
N GLU A 163 3.72 12.13 14.30
CA GLU A 163 3.07 12.98 13.32
C GLU A 163 3.08 14.45 13.77
N GLU A 164 3.32 15.37 12.84
CA GLU A 164 3.21 16.79 13.14
C GLU A 164 1.75 17.16 13.46
N LYS A 165 1.54 17.66 14.68
CA LYS A 165 0.26 18.26 15.08
C LYS A 165 0.11 19.61 14.38
N ILE A 166 -0.60 19.60 13.26
CA ILE A 166 -0.96 20.82 12.56
C ILE A 166 -2.27 21.35 13.16
N SER A 167 -2.31 22.64 13.47
CA SER A 167 -3.53 23.32 13.92
C SER A 167 -4.60 23.29 12.83
N ILE A 168 -5.78 22.79 13.18
CA ILE A 168 -6.97 22.81 12.30
C ILE A 168 -7.67 24.16 12.49
N PHE A 169 -8.02 24.80 11.37
CA PHE A 169 -8.79 26.04 11.33
C PHE A 169 -10.26 25.74 11.02
N PRO A 170 -11.21 26.53 11.55
CA PRO A 170 -12.61 26.39 11.18
C PRO A 170 -12.82 26.63 9.68
N SER A 171 -13.77 25.92 9.09
CA SER A 171 -14.18 26.12 7.70
C SER A 171 -15.61 25.59 7.48
N GLU A 172 -16.18 25.88 6.31
CA GLU A 172 -17.44 25.29 5.83
C GLU A 172 -17.36 23.78 5.53
N GLN A 173 -16.16 23.18 5.63
CA GLN A 173 -15.86 21.74 5.49
C GLN A 173 -16.16 21.10 4.12
N SER A 174 -16.79 21.84 3.21
CA SER A 174 -17.28 21.36 1.92
C SER A 174 -17.13 22.43 0.83
N VAL A 175 -17.12 22.00 -0.43
CA VAL A 175 -17.12 22.85 -1.63
C VAL A 175 -15.86 23.71 -1.75
N PHE A 176 -14.70 23.05 -1.75
CA PHE A 176 -13.43 23.72 -1.99
C PHE A 176 -13.09 23.66 -3.48
N LYS A 177 -12.77 24.80 -4.07
CA LYS A 177 -12.25 24.85 -5.44
C LYS A 177 -10.79 25.26 -5.42
N ILE A 178 -9.94 24.46 -6.05
CA ILE A 178 -8.59 24.87 -6.41
C ILE A 178 -8.48 24.97 -7.93
N LYS A 179 -7.70 25.93 -8.40
CA LYS A 179 -7.38 26.11 -9.81
C LYS A 179 -5.88 26.26 -9.96
N ASP A 180 -5.33 25.53 -10.92
CA ASP A 180 -3.91 25.38 -11.14
C ASP A 180 -3.61 25.11 -12.60
N GLU A 181 -2.40 25.46 -13.04
CA GLU A 181 -1.92 25.13 -14.39
C GLU A 181 -1.55 23.65 -14.49
N TYR A 182 -0.91 23.11 -13.45
CA TYR A 182 -0.34 21.76 -13.44
C TYR A 182 -0.78 20.94 -12.23
N ILE A 183 -0.75 19.61 -12.35
CA ILE A 183 -1.18 18.67 -11.30
C ILE A 183 -0.33 18.81 -10.03
N GLY A 184 0.98 19.04 -10.15
CA GLY A 184 1.89 19.13 -8.99
C GLY A 184 1.54 20.25 -8.00
N PRO A 185 1.50 21.52 -8.43
CA PRO A 185 1.07 22.63 -7.60
C PRO A 185 -0.35 22.44 -7.05
N ALA A 186 -1.27 21.90 -7.86
CA ALA A 186 -2.62 21.57 -7.42
C ALA A 186 -2.61 20.58 -6.26
N TRP A 187 -1.86 19.50 -6.38
CA TRP A 187 -1.70 18.48 -5.35
C TRP A 187 -1.15 19.06 -4.03
N LEU A 188 -0.13 19.93 -4.09
CA LEU A 188 0.38 20.61 -2.90
C LEU A 188 -0.67 21.52 -2.25
N ARG A 189 -1.48 22.22 -3.05
CA ARG A 189 -2.58 23.05 -2.54
C ARG A 189 -3.67 22.18 -1.90
N LEU A 190 -4.04 21.04 -2.52
CA LEU A 190 -4.99 20.07 -1.95
C LEU A 190 -4.51 19.60 -0.57
N LEU A 191 -3.26 19.15 -0.48
CA LEU A 191 -2.70 18.72 0.79
C LEU A 191 -2.73 19.84 1.83
N LYS A 192 -2.33 21.06 1.45
CA LYS A 192 -2.36 22.21 2.35
C LYS A 192 -3.77 22.49 2.90
N ILE A 193 -4.80 22.45 2.06
CA ILE A 193 -6.18 22.69 2.53
C ILE A 193 -6.71 21.54 3.37
N ILE A 194 -6.43 20.28 3.01
CA ILE A 194 -6.83 19.11 3.81
C ILE A 194 -6.17 19.16 5.19
N LEU A 195 -4.87 19.49 5.24
CA LEU A 195 -4.14 19.56 6.51
C LEU A 195 -4.61 20.71 7.41
N LYS A 196 -5.04 21.84 6.82
CA LYS A 196 -5.50 23.02 7.56
C LYS A 196 -6.97 23.00 7.95
N PHE A 197 -7.84 22.45 7.10
CA PHE A 197 -9.29 22.58 7.24
C PHE A 197 -10.02 21.23 7.34
N GLY A 198 -9.32 20.13 7.09
CA GLY A 198 -9.89 18.79 7.16
C GLY A 198 -10.22 18.38 8.59
N ILE A 199 -11.33 17.66 8.74
CA ILE A 199 -11.74 17.06 10.00
C ILE A 199 -11.09 15.69 10.17
N ILE A 200 -10.83 15.30 11.42
CA ILE A 200 -10.31 13.98 11.74
C ILE A 200 -11.47 13.00 11.80
N ASN A 201 -11.45 11.99 10.92
CA ASN A 201 -12.42 10.91 10.91
C ASN A 201 -11.72 9.55 10.92
N LYS A 202 -12.45 8.50 11.34
CA LYS A 202 -11.95 7.13 11.27
C LYS A 202 -12.21 6.58 9.88
N SER A 203 -11.16 6.10 9.22
CA SER A 203 -11.29 5.41 7.95
C SER A 203 -11.88 4.00 8.12
N ARG A 204 -12.32 3.40 7.02
CA ARG A 204 -12.76 1.99 6.97
C ARG A 204 -11.67 0.99 7.36
N TYR A 205 -10.41 1.41 7.37
CA TYR A 205 -9.25 0.59 7.72
C TYR A 205 -8.81 0.75 9.18
N GLY A 206 -9.60 1.49 9.99
CA GLY A 206 -9.39 1.66 11.43
C GLY A 206 -8.41 2.77 11.81
N ASN A 207 -7.61 3.29 10.88
CA ASN A 207 -6.76 4.45 11.10
C ASN A 207 -7.56 5.76 11.00
N GLU A 208 -7.13 6.76 11.75
CA GLU A 208 -7.59 8.13 11.58
C GLU A 208 -7.07 8.71 10.27
N VAL A 209 -7.90 9.53 9.63
CA VAL A 209 -7.59 10.26 8.42
C VAL A 209 -8.07 11.69 8.58
N ARG A 210 -7.39 12.63 7.93
CA ARG A 210 -7.92 13.97 7.73
C ARG A 210 -8.64 14.01 6.40
N GLU A 211 -9.89 14.41 6.43
CA GLU A 211 -10.71 14.50 5.24
C GLU A 211 -11.41 15.85 5.13
N LEU A 212 -11.61 16.28 3.90
CA LEU A 212 -12.31 17.51 3.55
C LEU A 212 -13.21 17.17 2.35
N PHE A 213 -14.49 17.52 2.45
CA PHE A 213 -15.48 17.06 1.50
C PHE A 213 -15.57 17.94 0.26
N ASN A 214 -16.00 17.35 -0.86
CA ASN A 214 -16.37 18.05 -2.08
C ASN A 214 -15.28 19.03 -2.58
N ILE A 215 -14.04 18.58 -2.64
CA ILE A 215 -12.95 19.35 -3.22
C ILE A 215 -12.94 19.12 -4.74
N VAL A 216 -12.88 20.22 -5.51
CA VAL A 216 -12.75 20.22 -6.97
C VAL A 216 -11.42 20.87 -7.33
N ALA A 217 -10.61 20.15 -8.11
CA ALA A 217 -9.40 20.69 -8.71
C ALA A 217 -9.60 20.93 -10.20
N VAL A 218 -9.31 22.15 -10.66
CA VAL A 218 -9.34 22.53 -12.09
C VAL A 218 -7.91 22.72 -12.57
N ILE A 219 -7.48 21.85 -13.48
CA ILE A 219 -6.14 21.88 -14.10
C ILE A 219 -6.27 22.44 -15.51
N THR A 220 -5.55 23.52 -15.85
CA THR A 220 -5.76 24.21 -17.13
C THR A 220 -4.74 23.88 -18.21
N ASP A 221 -3.50 23.52 -17.85
CA ASP A 221 -2.37 23.52 -18.79
C ASP A 221 -1.59 22.20 -18.83
N GLU A 222 -2.01 21.19 -18.06
CA GLU A 222 -1.36 19.88 -18.03
C GLU A 222 -1.55 19.12 -19.35
N ASN A 223 -0.46 18.57 -19.89
CA ASN A 223 -0.53 17.70 -21.06
C ASN A 223 -0.71 16.23 -20.60
N PRO A 224 -1.87 15.59 -20.80
CA PRO A 224 -2.09 14.22 -20.33
C PRO A 224 -1.22 13.17 -21.04
N LEU A 225 -0.71 13.48 -22.24
CA LEU A 225 0.21 12.60 -22.99
C LEU A 225 1.68 12.79 -22.58
N LYS A 226 2.00 13.93 -21.95
CA LYS A 226 3.35 14.27 -21.49
C LYS A 226 3.26 15.00 -20.14
N PRO A 227 2.80 14.31 -19.07
CA PRO A 227 2.56 14.95 -17.78
C PRO A 227 3.88 15.43 -17.17
N LYS A 228 3.84 16.58 -16.51
CA LYS A 228 4.99 17.12 -15.78
C LYS A 228 5.19 16.34 -14.48
N ILE A 229 6.37 15.75 -14.33
CA ILE A 229 6.75 15.02 -13.11
C ILE A 229 7.49 15.96 -12.17
N PHE A 230 6.95 16.15 -10.98
CA PHE A 230 7.54 17.00 -9.96
C PHE A 230 8.37 16.17 -8.97
N PRO A 231 9.46 16.71 -8.39
CA PRO A 231 10.36 15.94 -7.52
C PRO A 231 9.70 15.35 -6.27
N PHE A 232 8.61 15.95 -5.81
CA PHE A 232 7.86 15.51 -4.63
C PHE A 232 6.83 14.42 -4.94
N PHE A 233 6.61 14.09 -6.22
CA PHE A 233 5.83 12.91 -6.56
C PHE A 233 6.64 11.66 -6.23
N GLN A 234 6.06 10.77 -5.42
CA GLN A 234 6.65 9.46 -5.12
C GLN A 234 6.41 8.45 -6.24
N VAL A 235 6.36 8.92 -7.49
CA VAL A 235 6.14 8.14 -8.70
C VAL A 235 7.01 8.70 -9.81
N ASP A 236 7.52 7.82 -10.67
CA ASP A 236 8.28 8.22 -11.85
C ASP A 236 7.48 8.05 -13.16
N LYS A 237 8.11 8.40 -14.27
CA LYS A 237 7.49 8.27 -15.60
C LYS A 237 7.13 6.81 -15.94
N LYS A 238 7.96 5.85 -15.54
CA LYS A 238 7.75 4.42 -15.82
C LYS A 238 6.55 3.90 -15.03
N ASP A 239 6.35 4.38 -13.80
CA ASP A 239 5.17 4.06 -12.99
C ASP A 239 3.88 4.51 -13.68
N ILE A 240 3.87 5.74 -14.21
CA ILE A 240 2.71 6.29 -14.96
C ILE A 240 2.47 5.50 -16.24
N GLU A 241 3.50 5.24 -17.03
CA GLU A 241 3.39 4.45 -18.27
C GLU A 241 2.88 3.02 -17.98
N LYS A 242 3.34 2.41 -16.89
CA LYS A 242 2.86 1.09 -16.44
C LYS A 242 1.38 1.15 -16.04
N TYR A 243 0.97 2.17 -15.29
CA TYR A 243 -0.42 2.34 -14.88
C TYR A 243 -1.34 2.59 -16.10
N GLN A 244 -0.93 3.44 -17.03
CA GLN A 244 -1.65 3.70 -18.28
C GLN A 244 -1.85 2.41 -19.08
N LYS A 245 -0.81 1.58 -19.24
CA LYS A 245 -0.96 0.27 -19.92
C LYS A 245 -1.96 -0.66 -19.24
N ASN A 246 -2.17 -0.53 -17.93
CA ASN A 246 -3.13 -1.34 -17.19
C ASN A 246 -4.56 -0.82 -17.30
N ILE A 247 -4.77 0.52 -17.23
CA ILE A 247 -6.12 1.10 -17.35
C ILE A 247 -6.67 1.00 -18.79
N MET A 248 -5.81 0.85 -19.79
CA MET A 248 -6.19 0.67 -21.20
C MET A 248 -6.54 -0.78 -21.56
N LYS A 249 -6.78 -1.66 -20.58
CA LYS A 249 -7.14 -3.07 -20.80
C LYS A 249 -8.49 -3.38 -20.15
N GLY A 250 -9.38 -4.06 -20.86
CA GLY A 250 -10.67 -4.54 -20.35
C GLY A 250 -10.61 -5.76 -19.42
N GLY A 251 -9.41 -6.27 -19.13
CA GLY A 251 -9.24 -7.41 -18.24
C GLY A 251 -9.20 -7.01 -16.76
N LYS A 252 -10.01 -7.68 -15.95
CA LYS A 252 -9.96 -7.55 -14.48
C LYS A 252 -8.80 -8.33 -13.83
N GLY A 253 -8.38 -9.44 -14.45
CA GLY A 253 -7.40 -10.35 -13.84
C GLY A 253 -7.91 -10.92 -12.51
N ASP A 254 -7.03 -11.06 -11.52
CA ASP A 254 -7.36 -11.59 -10.18
C ASP A 254 -7.86 -10.53 -9.18
N GLU A 255 -7.88 -9.26 -9.60
CA GLU A 255 -8.31 -8.14 -8.77
C GLU A 255 -9.83 -8.18 -8.54
N ILE A 256 -10.32 -7.47 -7.53
CA ILE A 256 -11.78 -7.38 -7.27
C ILE A 256 -12.46 -6.52 -8.34
N TYR A 257 -11.78 -5.51 -8.86
CA TYR A 257 -12.15 -4.72 -10.02
C TYR A 257 -10.91 -3.98 -10.54
N THR A 258 -10.96 -3.53 -11.80
CA THR A 258 -9.99 -2.56 -12.34
C THR A 258 -10.74 -1.49 -13.10
N TYR A 259 -10.28 -0.24 -13.08
CA TYR A 259 -10.90 0.81 -13.89
C TYR A 259 -10.83 0.52 -15.39
N GLY A 260 -9.81 -0.23 -15.83
CA GLY A 260 -9.73 -0.71 -17.19
C GLY A 260 -10.87 -1.67 -17.55
N GLU A 261 -11.14 -2.69 -16.72
CA GLU A 261 -12.30 -3.55 -16.95
C GLU A 261 -13.61 -2.77 -16.93
N ARG A 262 -13.78 -1.88 -15.95
CA ARG A 262 -14.95 -1.00 -15.86
C ARG A 262 -15.22 -0.25 -17.17
N LEU A 263 -14.20 0.32 -17.79
CA LEU A 263 -14.34 1.12 -19.00
C LEU A 263 -14.42 0.29 -20.29
N TRP A 264 -13.63 -0.79 -20.39
CA TRP A 264 -13.39 -1.46 -21.67
C TRP A 264 -14.06 -2.82 -21.83
N GLY A 265 -14.65 -3.40 -20.77
CA GLY A 265 -15.24 -4.75 -20.88
C GLY A 265 -16.21 -5.15 -19.76
N TYR A 266 -16.74 -4.18 -19.02
CA TYR A 266 -17.58 -4.46 -17.86
C TYR A 266 -18.93 -5.04 -18.28
N LYS A 267 -19.25 -6.24 -17.78
CA LYS A 267 -20.43 -7.02 -18.18
C LYS A 267 -20.55 -7.18 -19.71
N GLY A 268 -19.41 -7.25 -20.40
CA GLY A 268 -19.36 -7.40 -21.86
C GLY A 268 -19.57 -6.10 -22.64
N ILE A 269 -19.61 -4.93 -21.99
CA ILE A 269 -19.78 -3.63 -22.63
C ILE A 269 -18.45 -2.89 -22.66
N ASN A 270 -18.02 -2.46 -23.84
CA ASN A 270 -16.89 -1.55 -24.04
C ASN A 270 -17.41 -0.10 -24.12
N GLN A 271 -17.47 0.59 -22.98
CA GLN A 271 -18.00 1.95 -22.91
C GLN A 271 -17.20 2.95 -23.75
N ILE A 272 -15.91 2.70 -24.00
CA ILE A 272 -15.10 3.57 -24.84
C ILE A 272 -15.53 3.49 -26.31
N GLU A 273 -15.63 2.27 -26.84
CA GLU A 273 -15.94 2.04 -28.26
C GLU A 273 -17.43 2.16 -28.58
N GLU A 274 -18.29 1.77 -27.65
CA GLU A 274 -19.74 1.70 -27.86
C GLU A 274 -20.48 2.98 -27.45
N VAL A 275 -19.91 3.78 -26.53
CA VAL A 275 -20.56 4.99 -26.00
C VAL A 275 -19.73 6.24 -26.25
N ILE A 276 -18.52 6.34 -25.66
CA ILE A 276 -17.77 7.60 -25.67
C ILE A 276 -17.35 8.01 -27.08
N LEU A 277 -16.71 7.13 -27.85
CA LEU A 277 -16.23 7.46 -29.20
C LEU A 277 -17.37 7.76 -30.19
N PRO A 278 -18.48 6.99 -30.25
CA PRO A 278 -19.60 7.31 -31.14
C PRO A 278 -20.23 8.67 -30.85
N TYR A 279 -20.43 9.03 -29.58
CA TYR A 279 -21.00 10.32 -29.20
C TYR A 279 -20.06 11.48 -29.60
N LEU A 280 -18.77 11.39 -29.27
CA LEU A 280 -17.79 12.43 -29.61
C LEU A 280 -17.54 12.56 -31.13
N LYS A 281 -17.66 11.48 -31.89
CA LYS A 281 -17.57 11.52 -33.37
C LYS A 281 -18.77 12.21 -33.99
N LYS A 282 -19.96 12.09 -33.37
CA LYS A 282 -21.19 12.73 -33.83
C LYS A 282 -21.22 14.21 -33.47
N ASP A 283 -20.87 14.54 -32.23
CA ASP A 283 -20.74 15.91 -31.73
C ASP A 283 -19.61 15.98 -30.69
N GLN A 284 -18.59 16.80 -30.96
CA GLN A 284 -17.45 16.97 -30.06
C GLN A 284 -17.84 17.64 -28.73
N ASN A 285 -19.00 18.31 -28.67
CA ASN A 285 -19.53 18.95 -27.47
C ASN A 285 -20.56 18.08 -26.74
N ASP A 286 -20.75 16.83 -27.17
CA ASP A 286 -21.76 15.96 -26.60
C ASP A 286 -21.43 15.63 -25.14
N ARG A 287 -22.35 16.00 -24.25
CA ARG A 287 -22.21 15.82 -22.80
C ARG A 287 -22.60 14.42 -22.33
N ALA A 288 -23.14 13.59 -23.22
CA ALA A 288 -23.48 12.21 -22.93
C ALA A 288 -22.31 11.23 -23.18
N ALA A 289 -21.16 11.72 -23.68
CA ALA A 289 -19.91 10.96 -23.74
C ALA A 289 -19.33 10.71 -22.32
N LEU A 290 -19.92 9.75 -21.60
CA LEU A 290 -19.63 9.43 -20.20
C LEU A 290 -19.20 7.97 -20.06
N GLY A 291 -18.18 7.73 -19.24
CA GLY A 291 -17.81 6.40 -18.75
C GLY A 291 -18.16 6.25 -17.27
N ILE A 292 -18.88 5.18 -16.92
CA ILE A 292 -19.29 4.87 -15.55
C ILE A 292 -18.40 3.76 -15.00
N THR A 293 -17.69 4.04 -13.92
CA THR A 293 -16.80 3.05 -13.29
C THR A 293 -17.32 2.47 -11.98
N PHE A 294 -18.37 3.07 -11.42
CA PHE A 294 -19.00 2.59 -10.20
C PHE A 294 -20.02 1.48 -10.52
N ASP A 295 -20.14 0.53 -9.62
CA ASP A 295 -21.04 -0.61 -9.76
C ASP A 295 -22.03 -0.63 -8.59
N MET A 296 -23.31 -0.56 -8.94
CA MET A 296 -24.42 -0.56 -7.98
C MET A 296 -25.06 -1.96 -7.82
N THR A 297 -24.57 -2.96 -8.57
CA THR A 297 -25.13 -4.32 -8.57
C THR A 297 -24.52 -5.26 -7.54
#